data_AF-A0A5N0UV89-F1
#
_entry.id   AF-A0A5N0UV89-F1
#
_cell.length_a   1.000
_cell.length_b   1.000
_cell.length_c   1.000
_cell.angle_alpha   90.00
_cell.angle_beta   90.00
_cell.angle_gamma   90.00
#
_symmetry.space_group_name_H-M   'P 1'
#
loop_
_entity.id
_entity.type
_entity.pdbx_description
1 polymer ?
#
loop_
_entity_poly.entity_id
_entity_poly.type
_entity_poly.pdbx_seq_one_letter_code
_entity_poly.pdbx_strand_id
1 'polypeptide(L)'
;MSEGVLWLVRSAPAAGREAGYHRWYDEVHLPEVLAIPGVRSARRYESGDEFLAVYVLDSPEVAAEVGRRMRSGELAGSDAVEPRGSELWTPR
;
A
#
# COMPACT_ATOMS: atom_id res chain seq x y z
N MET A 1 -13.18 -1.86 20.45
CA MET A 1 -12.32 -1.61 19.28
C MET A 1 -12.75 -2.60 18.22
N SER A 2 -13.08 -2.16 17.00
CA SER A 2 -13.36 -3.11 15.91
C SER A 2 -12.11 -3.95 15.63
N GLU A 3 -12.28 -5.25 15.39
CA GLU A 3 -11.19 -6.05 14.82
C GLU A 3 -10.77 -5.42 13.49
N GLY A 4 -9.46 -5.18 13.32
CA GLY A 4 -8.95 -4.48 12.14
C GLY A 4 -8.99 -5.37 10.90
N VAL A 5 -9.14 -4.77 9.73
CA VAL A 5 -9.05 -5.45 8.44
C VAL A 5 -7.62 -5.40 7.94
N LEU A 6 -7.12 -6.48 7.35
CA LEU A 6 -5.84 -6.48 6.64
C LEU A 6 -6.08 -6.18 5.16
N TRP A 7 -5.34 -5.24 4.61
CA TRP A 7 -5.29 -5.00 3.17
C TRP A 7 -3.91 -5.38 2.66
N LEU A 8 -3.87 -6.39 1.80
CA LEU A 8 -2.66 -6.95 1.22
C LEU A 8 -2.52 -6.40 -0.19
N VAL A 9 -1.38 -5.80 -0.50
CA VAL A 9 -1.08 -5.18 -1.80
C VAL A 9 0.22 -5.76 -2.33
N ARG A 10 0.15 -6.33 -3.53
CA ARG A 10 1.28 -6.93 -4.24
C ARG A 10 1.79 -5.98 -5.31
N SER A 11 3.10 -5.81 -5.37
CA SER A 11 3.75 -4.96 -6.37
C SER A 11 5.17 -5.42 -6.65
N ALA A 12 5.68 -5.06 -7.82
CA ALA A 12 7.08 -5.22 -8.18
C ALA A 12 7.67 -3.87 -8.62
N PRO A 13 8.99 -3.70 -8.54
CA PRO A 13 9.68 -2.62 -9.22
C PRO A 13 9.50 -2.75 -10.75
N ALA A 14 9.19 -1.66 -11.43
CA ALA A 14 9.22 -1.64 -12.88
C ALA A 14 10.66 -1.90 -13.38
N ALA A 15 10.80 -2.50 -14.57
CA ALA A 15 12.09 -2.91 -15.11
C ALA A 15 13.13 -1.76 -15.10
N GLY A 16 14.26 -1.97 -14.40
CA GLY A 16 15.32 -0.97 -14.25
C GLY A 16 15.02 0.18 -13.30
N ARG A 17 13.92 0.11 -12.53
CA ARG A 17 13.46 1.19 -11.62
C ARG A 17 13.53 0.82 -10.14
N GLU A 18 14.26 -0.24 -9.78
CA GLU A 18 14.43 -0.76 -8.41
C GLU A 18 14.67 0.35 -7.36
N ALA A 19 15.69 1.18 -7.57
CA ALA A 19 16.03 2.25 -6.63
C ALA A 19 14.90 3.29 -6.49
N GLY A 20 14.21 3.60 -7.60
CA GLY A 20 13.06 4.50 -7.60
C GLY A 20 11.85 3.90 -6.87
N TYR A 21 11.64 2.59 -7.01
CA TYR A 21 10.59 1.84 -6.33
C TYR A 21 10.77 1.87 -4.81
N HIS A 22 11.97 1.54 -4.33
CA HIS A 22 12.26 1.56 -2.89
C HIS A 22 12.15 2.96 -2.32
N ARG A 23 12.79 3.94 -2.96
CA ARG A 23 12.75 5.33 -2.53
C ARG A 23 11.33 5.86 -2.44
N TRP A 24 10.51 5.62 -3.47
CA TRP A 24 9.10 6.04 -3.46
C TRP A 24 8.33 5.39 -2.31
N TYR A 25 8.50 4.08 -2.09
CA TYR A 25 7.81 3.40 -1.00
C TYR A 25 8.18 3.95 0.39
N ASP A 26 9.48 4.16 0.62
CA ASP A 26 10.01 4.48 1.94
C ASP A 26 9.86 5.98 2.27
N GLU A 27 10.07 6.87 1.29
CA GLU A 27 10.07 8.33 1.50
C GLU A 27 8.71 8.98 1.22
N VAL A 28 7.83 8.33 0.44
CA VAL A 28 6.60 8.95 -0.06
C VAL A 28 5.36 8.11 0.25
N HIS A 29 5.23 6.93 -0.36
CA HIS A 29 3.98 6.17 -0.35
C HIS A 29 3.57 5.73 1.06
N LEU A 30 4.46 5.06 1.80
CA LEU A 30 4.12 4.61 3.16
C LEU A 30 3.84 5.78 4.10
N PRO A 31 4.67 6.86 4.15
CA PRO A 31 4.34 8.04 4.94
C PRO A 31 2.97 8.64 4.61
N GLU A 32 2.64 8.83 3.33
CA GLU A 32 1.36 9.41 2.93
C GLU A 32 0.17 8.51 3.26
N VAL A 33 0.29 7.19 3.03
CA VAL A 33 -0.76 6.23 3.36
C VAL A 33 -0.97 6.13 4.88
N LEU A 34 0.10 6.11 5.67
CA LEU A 34 0.03 6.09 7.13
C LEU A 34 -0.57 7.38 7.72
N ALA A 35 -0.56 8.49 6.98
CA ALA A 35 -1.20 9.73 7.40
C ALA A 35 -2.74 9.73 7.20
N ILE A 36 -3.30 8.74 6.52
CA ILE A 36 -4.74 8.64 6.28
C ILE A 36 -5.45 8.12 7.54
N PRO A 37 -6.46 8.84 8.07
CA PRO A 37 -7.26 8.34 9.19
C PRO A 37 -7.85 6.96 8.91
N GLY A 38 -7.64 6.03 9.84
CA GLY A 38 -8.07 4.65 9.71
C GLY A 38 -7.00 3.68 9.23
N VAL A 39 -5.85 4.15 8.75
CA VAL A 39 -4.66 3.32 8.53
C VAL A 39 -3.88 3.24 9.84
N ARG A 40 -3.80 2.06 10.44
CA ARG A 40 -3.16 1.86 11.75
C ARG A 40 -1.68 1.56 11.64
N SER A 41 -1.30 0.76 10.65
CA SER A 41 0.08 0.37 10.40
C SER A 41 0.24 -0.17 8.98
N ALA A 42 1.49 -0.22 8.53
CA ALA A 42 1.89 -0.78 7.25
C ALA A 42 3.23 -1.48 7.40
N ARG A 43 3.41 -2.62 6.72
CA ARG A 43 4.71 -3.29 6.62
C ARG A 43 4.87 -3.90 5.24
N ARG A 44 6.06 -3.74 4.66
CA ARG A 44 6.43 -4.33 3.38
C ARG A 44 7.34 -5.54 3.59
N TYR A 45 7.10 -6.59 2.83
CA TYR A 45 7.85 -7.84 2.83
C TYR A 45 8.34 -8.14 1.43
N GLU A 46 9.57 -8.61 1.31
CA GLU A 46 10.13 -9.10 0.06
C GLU A 46 9.72 -10.56 -0.15
N SER A 47 9.40 -10.92 -1.39
CA SER A 47 8.96 -12.25 -1.79
C SER A 47 9.44 -12.55 -3.22
N GLY A 48 10.74 -12.81 -3.36
CA GLY A 48 11.35 -13.04 -4.68
C GLY A 48 11.53 -11.71 -5.43
N ASP A 49 10.98 -11.62 -6.63
CA ASP A 49 10.95 -10.39 -7.45
C ASP A 49 9.74 -9.49 -7.16
N GLU A 50 8.91 -9.87 -6.19
CA GLU A 50 7.73 -9.13 -5.75
C GLU A 50 7.87 -8.67 -4.29
N PHE A 51 7.09 -7.64 -3.93
CA PHE A 51 6.88 -7.20 -2.56
C PHE A 51 5.39 -7.25 -2.19
N LEU A 52 5.15 -7.65 -0.94
CA LEU A 52 3.84 -7.61 -0.29
C LEU A 52 3.81 -6.48 0.74
N ALA A 53 2.99 -5.46 0.51
CA ALA A 53 2.63 -4.49 1.54
C ALA A 53 1.37 -4.96 2.28
N VAL A 54 1.44 -5.03 3.60
CA VAL A 54 0.33 -5.39 4.49
C VAL A 54 -0.04 -4.16 5.30
N TYR A 55 -1.27 -3.69 5.13
CA TYR A 55 -1.85 -2.58 5.88
C TYR A 55 -2.85 -3.09 6.90
N VAL A 56 -2.83 -2.56 8.13
CA VAL A 56 -3.88 -2.78 9.12
C VAL A 56 -4.80 -1.57 9.09
N LEU A 57 -6.09 -1.82 8.84
CA LEU A 57 -7.10 -0.78 8.63
C LEU A 57 -8.22 -0.88 9.67
N ASP A 58 -8.88 0.24 9.95
CA ASP A 58 -10.07 0.29 10.80
C ASP A 58 -11.29 -0.40 10.19
N SER A 59 -11.40 -0.34 8.86
CA SER A 59 -12.50 -0.94 8.11
C SER A 59 -12.13 -1.07 6.61
N PRO A 60 -12.91 -1.82 5.80
CA PRO A 60 -12.72 -1.93 4.35
C PRO A 60 -12.83 -0.57 3.62
N GLU A 61 -13.63 0.36 4.13
CA GLU A 61 -13.85 1.68 3.54
C GLU A 61 -12.56 2.52 3.53
N VAL A 62 -11.64 2.29 4.48
CA VAL A 62 -10.34 2.95 4.50
C VAL A 62 -9.53 2.58 3.26
N ALA A 63 -9.54 1.32 2.82
CA ALA A 63 -8.86 0.91 1.59
C ALA A 63 -9.48 1.58 0.35
N ALA A 64 -10.81 1.73 0.33
CA ALA A 64 -11.50 2.45 -0.74
C ALA A 64 -11.10 3.93 -0.78
N GLU A 65 -10.94 4.57 0.38
CA GLU A 65 -10.47 5.95 0.51
C GLU A 65 -9.02 6.11 0.04
N VAL A 66 -8.11 5.22 0.45
CA VAL A 66 -6.72 5.21 -0.07
C VAL A 66 -6.74 5.11 -1.59
N GLY A 67 -7.49 4.15 -2.14
CA GLY A 67 -7.63 3.98 -3.58
C GLY A 67 -8.23 5.18 -4.29
N ARG A 68 -9.18 5.90 -3.67
CA ARG A 68 -9.74 7.15 -4.19
C ARG A 68 -8.65 8.22 -4.30
N ARG A 69 -7.86 8.43 -3.23
CA ARG A 69 -6.78 9.43 -3.21
C ARG A 69 -5.66 9.13 -4.21
N MET A 70 -5.32 7.85 -4.40
CA MET A 70 -4.39 7.45 -5.46
C MET A 70 -4.91 7.82 -6.86
N ARG A 71 -6.21 7.58 -7.13
CA ARG A 71 -6.82 7.92 -8.43
C ARG A 71 -6.98 9.42 -8.66
N SER A 72 -7.23 10.21 -7.61
CA SER A 72 -7.34 11.67 -7.72
C SER A 72 -5.98 12.38 -7.74
N GLY A 73 -4.89 11.68 -7.43
CA GLY A 73 -3.55 12.29 -7.31
C GLY A 73 -3.31 13.00 -5.98
N GLU A 74 -4.17 12.81 -4.98
CA GLU A 74 -3.94 13.25 -3.60
C GLU A 74 -2.83 12.44 -2.89
N LEU A 75 -2.57 11.21 -3.36
CA LEU A 75 -1.38 10.45 -3.03
C LEU A 75 -0.44 10.40 -4.23
N ALA A 76 0.85 10.59 -3.99
CA ALA A 76 1.84 10.59 -5.03
C ALA A 76 2.03 9.18 -5.60
N GLY A 77 1.71 9.00 -6.89
CA GLY A 77 2.06 7.80 -7.65
C GLY A 77 3.53 7.77 -8.07
N SER A 78 3.95 6.65 -8.66
CA SER A 78 5.30 6.50 -9.23
C SER A 78 5.27 5.59 -10.46
N ASP A 79 6.07 5.93 -11.47
CA ASP A 79 6.31 5.10 -12.65
C ASP A 79 7.25 3.91 -12.36
N ALA A 80 7.83 3.87 -11.16
CA ALA A 80 8.72 2.80 -10.72
C ALA A 80 7.98 1.58 -10.18
N VAL A 81 6.63 1.60 -10.15
CA VAL A 81 5.81 0.56 -9.53
C VAL A 81 5.02 -0.18 -10.60
N GLU A 82 5.09 -1.51 -10.56
CA GLU A 82 4.23 -2.42 -11.29
C GLU A 82 3.22 -3.06 -10.32
N PRO A 83 1.93 -2.68 -10.34
CA PRO A 83 0.92 -3.29 -9.49
C PRO A 83 0.64 -4.74 -9.88
N ARG A 84 0.56 -5.64 -8.90
CA ARG A 84 0.26 -7.07 -9.10
C ARG A 84 -1.09 -7.51 -8.52
N GLY A 85 -1.73 -6.64 -7.74
CA GLY A 85 -3.08 -6.85 -7.22
C GLY A 85 -3.20 -6.50 -5.74
N SER A 86 -4.43 -6.60 -5.21
CA SER A 86 -4.68 -6.43 -3.78
C SER A 86 -5.89 -7.21 -3.31
N GLU A 87 -5.92 -7.57 -2.03
CA GLU A 87 -7.05 -8.25 -1.39
C GLU A 87 -7.30 -7.72 0.02
N LEU A 88 -8.56 -7.80 0.47
CA LEU A 88 -8.99 -7.43 1.82
C LEU A 88 -9.31 -8.68 2.62
N TRP A 89 -8.69 -8.83 3.78
CA TRP A 89 -8.87 -9.94 4.71
C TRP A 89 -9.47 -9.44 6.02
N THR A 90 -10.65 -9.93 6.34
CA THR A 90 -11.27 -9.75 7.65
C THR A 90 -10.85 -10.89 8.57
N PRO A 91 -10.34 -10.61 9.79
CA PRO A 91 -10.16 -11.64 10.81
C PRO A 91 -11.47 -12.39 11.07
N ARG A 92 -11.37 -13.66 11.48
CA ARG A 92 -12.50 -14.51 11.86
C ARG A 92 -12.36 -14.97 13.30
#